data_AF-A0A945LZ16-F1
#
_entry.id   AF-A0A945LZ16-F1
#
_cell.length_a   1.000
_cell.length_b   1.000
_cell.length_c   1.000
_cell.angle_alpha   90.00
_cell.angle_beta   90.00
_cell.angle_gamma   90.00
#
_symmetry.space_group_name_H-M   'P 1'
#
loop_
_entity.id
_entity.type
_entity.pdbx_description
1 polymer ?
#
loop_
_entity_poly.entity_id
_entity_poly.type
_entity_poly.pdbx_seq_one_letter_code
_entity_poly.pdbx_strand_id
1 'polypeptide(L)'
;MKWRRPFAPNCEAAVVTNGLPGLIIAAPASNGGKTVLTLALLRHLRDLADQIPVAFKTGPDYIDPAFHSAATGDPCWNLDPWAMRPETLAALIADRDGDKRALAICEGVMGLYDGAATGREGKISGSTADLAALTGWPIIFVVDVGGQGASAAALVRGFATHRPDVALGGVVFNRVGGPRHEEILRQAMAEALPDIPVLGVLPTDSRLTLPSRHLGLIQAREHPDLETFLNSASSWISEHMDTDALTRMARPTHLASVSDKMAPLLPPLGARIAVAQDDAFAFSYPALLHAWRKA
;
A
#
# COMPACT_ATOMS: atom_id res chain seq x y z
N MET A 1 -30.09 23.98 31.25
CA MET A 1 -28.78 23.45 31.69
C MET A 1 -28.05 22.90 30.46
N LYS A 2 -27.06 23.65 29.96
CA LYS A 2 -26.21 23.26 28.81
C LYS A 2 -24.99 22.51 29.33
N TRP A 3 -24.85 21.23 29.00
CA TRP A 3 -23.60 20.50 29.23
C TRP A 3 -22.68 20.70 28.02
N ARG A 4 -21.80 21.70 28.11
CA ARG A 4 -20.59 21.77 27.28
C ARG A 4 -19.58 20.79 27.87
N ARG A 5 -19.20 19.75 27.13
CA ARG A 5 -17.98 18.99 27.46
C ARG A 5 -16.77 19.86 27.09
N PRO A 6 -15.76 19.99 27.96
CA PRO A 6 -14.53 20.69 27.60
C PRO A 6 -13.82 19.92 26.49
N PHE A 7 -13.44 20.64 25.43
CA PHE A 7 -12.47 20.18 24.44
C PHE A 7 -11.19 19.79 25.20
N ALA A 8 -10.75 18.54 25.07
CA ALA A 8 -9.41 18.17 25.45
C ALA A 8 -8.43 18.83 24.44
N PRO A 9 -7.32 19.43 24.90
CA PRO A 9 -6.32 20.00 24.02
C PRO A 9 -5.65 18.90 23.20
N ASN A 10 -5.28 19.24 21.96
CA ASN A 10 -4.49 18.42 21.05
C ASN A 10 -3.32 17.75 21.79
N CYS A 11 -3.35 16.42 21.90
CA CYS A 11 -2.13 15.66 22.08
C CYS A 11 -1.37 15.77 20.76
N GLU A 12 -0.34 16.63 20.71
CA GLU A 12 0.76 16.43 19.78
C GLU A 12 1.34 15.05 20.10
N ALA A 13 0.97 14.04 19.29
CA ALA A 13 1.56 12.73 19.38
C ALA A 13 3.06 12.90 19.14
N ALA A 14 3.88 12.50 20.12
CA ALA A 14 5.32 12.47 19.96
C ALA A 14 5.64 11.65 18.70
N VAL A 15 6.31 12.27 17.73
CA VAL A 15 6.76 11.60 16.50
C VAL A 15 7.75 10.52 16.91
N VAL A 16 7.33 9.26 16.83
CA VAL A 16 8.20 8.11 17.11
C VAL A 16 9.10 7.89 15.90
N THR A 17 10.43 7.95 16.08
CA THR A 17 11.42 7.78 15.00
C THR A 17 11.84 6.32 14.77
N ASN A 18 11.17 5.35 15.40
CA ASN A 18 11.57 3.93 15.48
C ASN A 18 10.48 2.93 15.02
N GLY A 19 9.51 3.35 14.19
CA GLY A 19 8.49 2.43 13.67
C GLY A 19 8.88 1.79 12.33
N LEU A 20 8.25 0.66 11.98
CA LEU A 20 8.40 -0.03 10.70
C LEU A 20 8.46 0.96 9.52
N PRO A 21 9.61 1.06 8.81
CA PRO A 21 9.72 1.87 7.62
C PRO A 21 8.77 1.37 6.55
N GLY A 22 8.10 2.29 5.86
CA GLY A 22 7.15 1.91 4.84
C GLY A 22 6.91 2.96 3.77
N LEU A 23 6.16 2.54 2.77
CA LEU A 23 5.69 3.31 1.63
C LEU A 23 4.34 2.77 1.15
N ILE A 24 3.60 3.60 0.43
CA ILE A 24 2.28 3.24 -0.09
C ILE A 24 2.26 3.39 -1.61
N ILE A 25 1.87 2.34 -2.32
CA ILE A 25 1.68 2.37 -3.78
C ILE A 25 0.27 2.90 -4.08
N ALA A 26 0.17 4.08 -4.69
CA ALA A 26 -1.11 4.71 -5.03
C ALA A 26 -1.14 5.16 -6.49
N ALA A 27 -2.29 5.62 -6.98
CA ALA A 27 -2.49 6.04 -8.37
C ALA A 27 -3.63 7.05 -8.45
N PRO A 28 -3.78 7.78 -9.57
CA PRO A 28 -4.89 8.71 -9.77
C PRO A 28 -6.27 8.04 -9.70
N ALA A 29 -6.36 6.78 -10.14
CA ALA A 29 -7.58 6.01 -10.20
C ALA A 29 -7.31 4.49 -10.09
N SER A 30 -8.38 3.70 -10.02
CA SER A 30 -8.32 2.25 -10.22
C SER A 30 -7.73 1.88 -11.59
N ASN A 31 -7.21 0.66 -11.72
CA ASN A 31 -6.63 0.13 -12.96
C ASN A 31 -5.38 0.86 -13.51
N GLY A 32 -4.76 1.76 -12.74
CA GLY A 32 -3.50 2.43 -13.14
C GLY A 32 -2.23 1.54 -13.11
N GLY A 33 -2.35 0.26 -12.74
CA GLY A 33 -1.22 -0.67 -12.62
C GLY A 33 -0.64 -0.87 -11.21
N LYS A 34 -1.24 -0.27 -10.18
CA LYS A 34 -0.80 -0.39 -8.77
C LYS A 34 -0.61 -1.83 -8.31
N THR A 35 -1.55 -2.71 -8.60
CA THR A 35 -1.52 -4.10 -8.14
C THR A 35 -0.38 -4.88 -8.77
N VAL A 36 -0.20 -4.76 -10.09
CA VAL A 36 0.92 -5.41 -10.79
C VAL A 36 2.25 -4.91 -10.26
N LEU A 37 2.39 -3.59 -10.09
CA LEU A 37 3.59 -2.99 -9.51
C LEU A 37 3.84 -3.49 -8.09
N THR A 38 2.80 -3.54 -7.26
CA THR A 38 2.94 -3.99 -5.86
C THR A 38 3.39 -5.45 -5.82
N LEU A 39 2.77 -6.34 -6.60
CA LEU A 39 3.16 -7.75 -6.66
C LEU A 39 4.59 -7.93 -7.16
N ALA A 40 4.97 -7.19 -8.22
CA ALA A 40 6.31 -7.19 -8.76
C ALA A 40 7.35 -6.79 -7.70
N LEU A 41 7.09 -5.69 -6.99
CA LEU A 41 7.97 -5.16 -5.95
C LEU A 41 8.06 -6.10 -4.74
N LEU A 42 6.93 -6.61 -4.25
CA LEU A 42 6.89 -7.57 -3.16
C LEU A 42 7.71 -8.82 -3.48
N ARG A 43 7.54 -9.38 -4.69
CA ARG A 43 8.30 -10.56 -5.12
C ARG A 43 9.78 -10.25 -5.28
N HIS A 44 10.12 -9.13 -5.93
CA HIS A 44 11.50 -8.72 -6.15
C HIS A 44 12.27 -8.53 -4.84
N LEU A 45 11.69 -7.82 -3.87
CA LEU A 45 12.33 -7.61 -2.57
C LEU A 45 12.51 -8.92 -1.80
N ARG A 46 11.51 -9.81 -1.86
CA ARG A 46 11.61 -11.14 -1.25
C ARG A 46 12.78 -11.93 -1.85
N ASP A 47 12.92 -11.92 -3.17
CA ASP A 47 13.92 -12.72 -3.88
C ASP A 47 15.36 -12.19 -3.65
N LEU A 48 15.53 -10.88 -3.40
CA LEU A 48 16.83 -10.29 -3.05
C LEU A 48 17.31 -10.65 -1.63
N ALA A 49 16.40 -11.00 -0.71
CA ALA A 49 16.67 -11.37 0.69
C ALA A 49 17.38 -10.30 1.58
N ASP A 50 17.83 -9.18 1.03
CA ASP A 50 18.42 -8.06 1.78
C ASP A 50 17.38 -7.22 2.53
N GLN A 51 16.13 -7.24 2.04
CA GLN A 51 14.98 -6.57 2.63
C GLN A 51 13.84 -7.59 2.80
N ILE A 52 13.08 -7.50 3.90
CA ILE A 52 11.92 -8.37 4.13
C ILE A 52 10.65 -7.55 3.85
N PRO A 53 9.97 -7.77 2.71
CA PRO A 53 8.75 -7.03 2.41
C PRO A 53 7.60 -7.47 3.33
N VAL A 54 7.05 -6.51 4.07
CA VAL A 54 5.83 -6.68 4.86
C VAL A 54 4.66 -6.13 4.06
N ALA A 55 3.83 -7.02 3.51
CA ALA A 55 2.72 -6.62 2.68
C ALA A 55 1.53 -6.09 3.51
N PHE A 56 1.04 -4.93 3.11
CA PHE A 56 -0.24 -4.39 3.59
C PHE A 56 -1.15 -4.04 2.40
N LYS A 57 -2.45 -3.99 2.67
CA LYS A 57 -3.46 -3.50 1.72
C LYS A 57 -4.35 -2.48 2.40
N THR A 58 -4.57 -1.35 1.76
CA THR A 58 -5.49 -0.33 2.25
C THR A 58 -6.94 -0.81 2.07
N GLY A 59 -7.77 -0.63 3.11
CA GLY A 59 -9.21 -0.88 3.09
C GLY A 59 -9.60 -2.37 3.24
N PRO A 60 -10.90 -2.68 3.19
CA PRO A 60 -11.44 -4.01 3.46
C PRO A 60 -11.42 -4.90 2.20
N ASP A 61 -10.23 -5.29 1.76
CA ASP A 61 -10.00 -6.16 0.60
C ASP A 61 -9.66 -7.60 1.03
N TYR A 62 -10.01 -8.60 0.21
CA TYR A 62 -9.67 -10.01 0.43
C TYR A 62 -8.95 -10.64 -0.76
N ILE A 63 -9.02 -10.02 -1.94
CA ILE A 63 -8.49 -10.57 -3.19
C ILE A 63 -7.01 -10.21 -3.27
N ASP A 64 -6.69 -8.92 -3.27
CA ASP A 64 -5.30 -8.46 -3.41
C ASP A 64 -4.40 -8.99 -2.26
N PRO A 65 -4.84 -9.05 -0.98
CA PRO A 65 -4.05 -9.68 0.09
C PRO A 65 -3.65 -11.13 -0.19
N ALA A 66 -4.47 -11.92 -0.88
CA ALA A 66 -4.11 -13.30 -1.23
C ALA A 66 -2.94 -13.34 -2.22
N PHE A 67 -2.94 -12.47 -3.24
CA PHE A 67 -1.83 -12.35 -4.19
C PHE A 67 -0.57 -11.78 -3.53
N HIS A 68 -0.72 -10.80 -2.64
CA HIS A 68 0.41 -10.26 -1.86
C HIS A 68 1.05 -11.34 -0.97
N SER A 69 0.21 -12.18 -0.38
CA SER A 69 0.68 -13.28 0.46
C SER A 69 1.42 -14.33 -0.36
N ALA A 70 0.98 -14.61 -1.60
CA ALA A 70 1.73 -15.45 -2.53
C ALA A 70 3.07 -14.80 -2.96
N ALA A 71 3.08 -13.49 -3.22
CA ALA A 71 4.27 -12.76 -3.62
C ALA A 71 5.37 -12.71 -2.54
N THR A 72 4.97 -12.59 -1.26
CA THR A 72 5.90 -12.50 -0.12
C THR A 72 6.18 -13.85 0.54
N GLY A 73 5.23 -14.78 0.48
CA GLY A 73 5.23 -15.99 1.32
C GLY A 73 4.69 -15.77 2.74
N ASP A 74 4.33 -14.54 3.10
CA ASP A 74 3.83 -14.14 4.41
C ASP A 74 2.41 -13.53 4.32
N PRO A 75 1.58 -13.59 5.38
CA PRO A 75 0.25 -12.99 5.33
C PRO A 75 0.28 -11.47 5.09
N CYS A 76 -0.49 -11.02 4.09
CA CYS A 76 -0.78 -9.60 3.88
C CYS A 76 -1.93 -9.15 4.80
N TRP A 77 -1.78 -8.00 5.46
CA TRP A 77 -2.77 -7.47 6.39
C TRP A 77 -3.45 -6.21 5.86
N ASN A 78 -4.73 -6.06 6.17
CA ASN A 78 -5.48 -4.87 5.83
C ASN A 78 -5.21 -3.75 6.83
N LEU A 79 -5.00 -2.53 6.31
CA LEU A 79 -4.97 -1.29 7.06
C LEU A 79 -6.14 -0.43 6.57
N ASP A 80 -7.20 -0.35 7.36
CA ASP A 80 -8.44 0.32 6.97
C ASP A 80 -8.68 1.58 7.82
N PRO A 81 -8.29 2.78 7.36
CA PRO A 81 -8.48 4.00 8.13
C PRO A 81 -9.96 4.39 8.29
N TRP A 82 -10.89 3.77 7.56
CA TRP A 82 -12.32 3.97 7.75
C TRP A 82 -12.88 3.15 8.92
N ALA A 83 -12.51 1.86 8.97
CA ALA A 83 -13.04 0.92 9.97
C ALA A 83 -12.18 0.81 11.23
N MET A 84 -10.90 1.19 11.16
CA MET A 84 -9.94 1.03 12.24
C MET A 84 -9.58 2.37 12.87
N ARG A 85 -9.45 2.38 14.19
CA ARG A 85 -8.93 3.53 14.93
C ARG A 85 -7.41 3.66 14.70
N PRO A 86 -6.80 4.86 14.83
CA PRO A 86 -5.36 5.03 14.71
C PRO A 86 -4.54 4.09 15.60
N GLU A 87 -5.01 3.81 16.82
CA GLU A 87 -4.35 2.88 17.76
C GLU A 87 -4.37 1.45 17.23
N THR A 88 -5.45 1.07 16.54
CA THR A 88 -5.57 -0.25 15.89
C THR A 88 -4.62 -0.36 14.69
N LEU A 89 -4.48 0.69 13.89
CA LEU A 89 -3.51 0.72 12.79
C LEU A 89 -2.07 0.62 13.34
N ALA A 90 -1.76 1.40 14.37
CA ALA A 90 -0.46 1.38 15.04
C ALA A 90 -0.12 -0.03 15.56
N ALA A 91 -1.10 -0.70 16.18
CA ALA A 91 -0.98 -2.08 16.65
C ALA A 91 -0.59 -3.07 15.57
N LEU A 92 -1.31 -3.03 14.45
CA LEU A 92 -1.11 -3.95 13.34
C LEU A 92 0.26 -3.75 12.70
N ILE A 93 0.69 -2.50 12.57
CA ILE A 93 2.01 -2.18 12.02
C ILE A 93 3.11 -2.64 12.97
N ALA A 94 2.99 -2.33 14.27
CA ALA A 94 3.96 -2.73 15.29
C ALA A 94 4.09 -4.26 15.43
N ASP A 95 2.98 -5.01 15.30
CA ASP A 95 3.02 -6.48 15.39
C ASP A 95 3.81 -7.12 14.24
N ARG A 96 3.97 -6.39 13.14
CA ARG A 96 4.75 -6.81 11.96
C ARG A 96 6.16 -6.21 11.95
N ASP A 97 6.51 -5.38 12.93
CA ASP A 97 7.81 -4.73 13.08
C ASP A 97 8.79 -5.61 13.87
N GLY A 98 9.11 -6.79 13.31
CA GLY A 98 9.87 -7.84 14.01
C GLY A 98 11.34 -7.99 13.58
N ASP A 99 11.73 -7.43 12.44
CA ASP A 99 13.09 -7.53 11.88
C ASP A 99 13.52 -6.14 11.38
N LYS A 100 14.78 -5.76 11.59
CA LYS A 100 15.33 -4.47 11.15
C LYS A 100 15.36 -4.32 9.62
N ARG A 101 15.28 -5.42 8.88
CA ARG A 101 15.17 -5.46 7.42
C ARG A 101 13.73 -5.38 6.94
N ALA A 102 12.75 -5.38 7.85
CA ALA A 102 11.35 -5.27 7.48
C ALA A 102 11.07 -3.93 6.79
N LEU A 103 10.36 -4.01 5.66
CA LEU A 103 9.93 -2.86 4.89
C LEU A 103 8.45 -3.01 4.53
N ALA A 104 7.62 -2.11 5.06
CA ALA A 104 6.20 -2.11 4.74
C ALA A 104 5.95 -1.62 3.31
N ILE A 105 5.31 -2.47 2.52
CA ILE A 105 4.81 -2.14 1.18
C ILE A 105 3.29 -2.23 1.25
N CYS A 106 2.62 -1.08 1.22
CA CYS A 106 1.17 -1.02 1.30
C CYS A 106 0.56 -0.68 -0.06
N GLU A 107 -0.33 -1.52 -0.60
CA GLU A 107 -1.10 -1.12 -1.78
C GLU A 107 -2.29 -0.25 -1.37
N GLY A 108 -2.45 0.88 -2.05
CA GLY A 108 -3.62 1.76 -1.93
C GLY A 108 -4.91 1.11 -2.44
N VAL A 109 -6.03 1.76 -2.17
CA VAL A 109 -7.35 1.40 -2.72
C VAL A 109 -7.85 2.55 -3.60
N MET A 110 -8.57 2.21 -4.68
CA MET A 110 -9.13 3.19 -5.62
C MET A 110 -8.10 4.23 -6.11
N GLY A 111 -8.49 5.48 -6.35
CA GLY A 111 -7.55 6.61 -6.49
C GLY A 111 -7.03 7.09 -5.14
N LEU A 112 -5.89 7.78 -5.13
CA LEU A 112 -5.21 8.24 -3.91
C LEU A 112 -6.14 8.97 -2.92
N TYR A 113 -7.04 9.82 -3.45
CA TYR A 113 -7.95 10.65 -2.65
C TYR A 113 -9.39 10.11 -2.58
N ASP A 114 -9.65 8.93 -3.14
CA ASP A 114 -10.99 8.35 -3.16
C ASP A 114 -11.24 7.54 -1.86
N GLY A 115 -12.30 7.90 -1.13
CA GLY A 115 -12.70 7.24 0.12
C GLY A 115 -14.21 6.99 0.21
N ALA A 116 -14.63 6.25 1.23
CA ALA A 116 -16.02 5.85 1.46
C ALA A 116 -16.96 7.01 1.80
N ALA A 117 -16.44 8.08 2.42
CA ALA A 117 -17.23 9.27 2.77
C ALA A 117 -16.60 10.53 2.16
N THR A 118 -17.10 10.94 1.00
CA THR A 118 -16.78 12.24 0.42
C THR A 118 -17.61 13.34 1.10
N GLY A 119 -17.01 14.49 1.41
CA GLY A 119 -17.75 15.71 1.78
C GLY A 119 -18.07 15.95 3.27
N ARG A 120 -17.35 15.33 4.22
CA ARG A 120 -17.41 15.74 5.64
C ARG A 120 -16.07 16.35 6.05
N GLU A 121 -16.01 17.69 6.07
CA GLU A 121 -14.83 18.44 6.49
C GLU A 121 -14.29 17.92 7.83
N GLY A 122 -12.98 17.65 7.88
CA GLY A 122 -12.27 17.23 9.08
C GLY A 122 -12.46 15.76 9.49
N LYS A 123 -13.04 14.89 8.66
CA LYS A 123 -13.13 13.44 8.93
C LYS A 123 -12.32 12.62 7.95
N ILE A 124 -11.69 11.56 8.46
CA ILE A 124 -11.07 10.50 7.67
C ILE A 124 -12.15 9.89 6.76
N SER A 125 -11.90 9.92 5.46
CA SER A 125 -12.82 9.41 4.43
C SER A 125 -12.62 7.92 4.16
N GLY A 126 -11.49 7.36 4.59
CA GLY A 126 -11.09 5.99 4.28
C GLY A 126 -10.16 5.89 3.06
N SER A 127 -9.68 7.02 2.56
CA SER A 127 -8.84 7.07 1.36
C SER A 127 -7.41 6.58 1.63
N THR A 128 -6.71 6.23 0.56
CA THR A 128 -5.27 5.91 0.62
C THR A 128 -4.45 7.08 1.18
N ALA A 129 -4.84 8.31 0.85
CA ALA A 129 -4.25 9.53 1.38
C ALA A 129 -4.43 9.69 2.89
N ASP A 130 -5.57 9.26 3.45
CA ASP A 130 -5.79 9.29 4.90
C ASP A 130 -4.83 8.33 5.61
N LEU A 131 -4.61 7.13 5.05
CA LEU A 131 -3.63 6.20 5.60
C LEU A 131 -2.21 6.78 5.52
N ALA A 132 -1.83 7.38 4.40
CA ALA A 132 -0.51 8.00 4.22
C ALA A 132 -0.27 9.14 5.22
N ALA A 133 -1.28 9.99 5.45
CA ALA A 133 -1.20 11.06 6.43
C ALA A 133 -1.13 10.54 7.87
N LEU A 134 -1.80 9.42 8.17
CA LEU A 134 -1.80 8.78 9.49
C LEU A 134 -0.51 8.02 9.80
N THR A 135 0.12 7.40 8.81
CA THR A 135 1.37 6.64 9.00
C THR A 135 2.60 7.48 8.75
N GLY A 136 2.51 8.55 7.96
CA GLY A 136 3.66 9.32 7.48
C GLY A 136 4.43 8.61 6.36
N TRP A 137 3.93 7.46 5.87
CA TRP A 137 4.55 6.75 4.76
C TRP A 137 4.37 7.52 3.45
N PRO A 138 5.44 7.73 2.68
CA PRO A 138 5.34 8.42 1.40
C PRO A 138 4.61 7.58 0.36
N ILE A 139 3.97 8.28 -0.57
CA ILE A 139 3.31 7.69 -1.73
C ILE A 139 4.32 7.46 -2.85
N ILE A 140 4.35 6.25 -3.38
CA ILE A 140 4.90 5.95 -4.70
C ILE A 140 3.74 5.99 -5.68
N PHE A 141 3.73 7.01 -6.54
CA PHE A 141 2.58 7.35 -7.36
C PHE A 141 2.68 6.72 -8.74
N VAL A 142 1.79 5.78 -9.04
CA VAL A 142 1.74 5.06 -10.31
C VAL A 142 0.80 5.76 -11.27
N VAL A 143 1.32 6.12 -12.44
CA VAL A 143 0.55 6.85 -13.46
C VAL A 143 0.55 6.04 -14.75
N ASP A 144 -0.63 5.60 -15.19
CA ASP A 144 -0.80 5.03 -16.52
C ASP A 144 -0.64 6.13 -17.57
N VAL A 145 0.39 6.03 -18.40
CA VAL A 145 0.73 7.00 -19.44
C VAL A 145 0.37 6.54 -20.84
N GLY A 146 -0.35 5.44 -21.02
CA GLY A 146 -0.63 4.86 -22.34
C GLY A 146 -1.28 5.82 -23.35
N GLY A 147 -1.94 6.89 -22.87
CA GLY A 147 -2.54 7.95 -23.69
C GLY A 147 -2.08 9.37 -23.34
N GLN A 148 -1.00 9.55 -22.58
CA GLN A 148 -0.52 10.88 -22.17
C GLN A 148 0.99 11.00 -22.22
N GLY A 149 1.50 12.12 -22.73
CA GLY A 149 2.92 12.51 -22.64
C GLY A 149 3.15 13.52 -21.53
N ALA A 150 3.57 14.74 -21.87
CA ALA A 150 3.89 15.79 -20.90
C ALA A 150 2.74 16.15 -19.92
N SER A 151 1.47 15.92 -20.31
CA SER A 151 0.31 16.11 -19.42
C SER A 151 0.39 15.27 -18.13
N ALA A 152 1.13 14.16 -18.14
CA ALA A 152 1.36 13.34 -16.96
C ALA A 152 1.98 14.17 -15.82
N ALA A 153 2.89 15.08 -16.10
CA ALA A 153 3.50 15.93 -15.07
C ALA A 153 2.49 16.92 -14.45
N ALA A 154 1.54 17.44 -15.25
CA ALA A 154 0.47 18.28 -14.74
C ALA A 154 -0.48 17.49 -13.81
N LEU A 155 -0.79 16.24 -14.18
CA LEU A 155 -1.57 15.32 -13.35
C LEU A 155 -0.84 15.05 -12.03
N VAL A 156 0.43 14.64 -12.07
CA VAL A 156 1.24 14.38 -10.88
C VAL A 156 1.29 15.63 -10.00
N ARG A 157 1.48 16.82 -10.57
CA ARG A 157 1.53 18.09 -9.80
C ARG A 157 0.21 18.36 -9.09
N GLY A 158 -0.91 18.14 -9.78
CA GLY A 158 -2.24 18.26 -9.18
C GLY A 158 -2.38 17.36 -7.96
N PHE A 159 -1.96 16.09 -8.05
CA PHE A 159 -2.01 15.17 -6.92
C PHE A 159 -1.00 15.52 -5.82
N ALA A 160 0.24 15.88 -6.17
CA ALA A 160 1.31 16.22 -5.23
C ALA A 160 0.99 17.44 -4.37
N THR A 161 0.21 18.39 -4.90
CA THR A 161 -0.12 19.66 -4.23
C THR A 161 -1.54 19.70 -3.67
N HIS A 162 -2.34 18.65 -3.86
CA HIS A 162 -3.73 18.63 -3.43
C HIS A 162 -3.90 18.63 -1.90
N ARG A 163 -3.04 17.90 -1.20
CA ARG A 163 -3.07 17.73 0.25
C ARG A 163 -1.66 17.92 0.84
N PRO A 164 -1.42 18.93 1.70
CA PRO A 164 -0.10 19.25 2.22
C PRO A 164 0.42 18.22 3.24
N ASP A 165 -0.46 17.39 3.79
CA ASP A 165 -0.16 16.31 4.75
C ASP A 165 0.18 14.98 4.06
N VAL A 166 0.18 14.93 2.72
CA VAL A 166 0.49 13.74 1.93
C VAL A 166 1.74 13.99 1.09
N ALA A 167 2.79 13.21 1.34
CA ALA A 167 4.04 13.32 0.59
C ALA A 167 4.08 12.31 -0.55
N LEU A 168 4.21 12.79 -1.80
CA LEU A 168 4.61 11.93 -2.92
C LEU A 168 6.13 11.78 -2.89
N GLY A 169 6.59 10.56 -2.58
CA GLY A 169 8.01 10.22 -2.56
C GLY A 169 8.59 10.13 -3.97
N GLY A 170 7.86 9.55 -4.91
CA GLY A 170 8.31 9.42 -6.30
C GLY A 170 7.18 8.98 -7.22
N VAL A 171 7.46 9.01 -8.53
CA VAL A 171 6.50 8.60 -9.57
C VAL A 171 7.03 7.39 -10.34
N VAL A 172 6.11 6.50 -10.71
CA VAL A 172 6.37 5.38 -11.61
C VAL A 172 5.39 5.51 -12.78
N PHE A 173 5.92 5.61 -13.99
CA PHE A 173 5.10 5.69 -15.20
C PHE A 173 4.84 4.29 -15.74
N ASN A 174 3.59 3.94 -15.98
CA ASN A 174 3.16 2.64 -16.47
C ASN A 174 2.65 2.73 -17.90
N ARG A 175 2.85 1.69 -18.71
CA ARG A 175 2.50 1.63 -20.14
C ARG A 175 3.23 2.68 -20.98
N VAL A 176 4.51 2.88 -20.68
CA VAL A 176 5.39 3.75 -21.46
C VAL A 176 5.58 3.17 -22.87
N GLY A 177 5.53 4.05 -23.88
CA GLY A 177 5.45 3.69 -25.30
C GLY A 177 6.81 3.50 -25.99
N GLY A 178 7.90 3.50 -25.24
CA GLY A 178 9.28 3.42 -25.73
C GLY A 178 10.14 4.64 -25.38
N PRO A 179 11.40 4.67 -25.85
CA PRO A 179 12.42 5.62 -25.35
C PRO A 179 12.06 7.09 -25.52
N ARG A 180 11.49 7.47 -26.67
CA ARG A 180 11.05 8.86 -26.91
C ARG A 180 9.92 9.29 -25.96
N HIS A 181 9.03 8.36 -25.64
CA HIS A 181 7.94 8.65 -24.72
C HIS A 181 8.49 8.84 -23.29
N GLU A 182 9.42 7.99 -22.86
CA GLU A 182 10.15 8.17 -21.61
C GLU A 182 10.84 9.53 -21.51
N GLU A 183 11.56 9.95 -22.55
CA GLU A 183 12.25 11.26 -22.57
C GLU A 183 11.28 12.42 -22.32
N ILE A 184 10.12 12.40 -23.00
CA ILE A 184 9.06 13.41 -22.79
C ILE A 184 8.57 13.42 -21.35
N LEU A 185 8.34 12.25 -20.75
CA LEU A 185 7.84 12.12 -19.38
C LEU A 185 8.86 12.62 -18.35
N ARG A 186 10.13 12.24 -18.51
CA ARG A 186 11.21 12.68 -17.63
C ARG A 186 11.46 14.19 -17.74
N GLN A 187 11.47 14.73 -18.95
CA GLN A 187 11.60 16.17 -19.16
C GLN A 187 10.44 16.94 -18.50
N ALA A 188 9.20 16.50 -18.73
CA ALA A 188 8.04 17.15 -18.15
C ALA A 188 8.06 17.11 -16.60
N MET A 189 8.52 16.00 -16.01
CA MET A 189 8.71 15.90 -14.56
C MET A 189 9.82 16.81 -14.05
N ALA A 190 10.97 16.86 -14.72
CA ALA A 190 12.09 17.71 -14.33
C ALA A 190 11.72 19.20 -14.34
N GLU A 191 10.91 19.63 -15.30
CA GLU A 191 10.44 21.02 -15.41
C GLU A 191 9.33 21.35 -14.38
N ALA A 192 8.38 20.43 -14.17
CA ALA A 192 7.20 20.71 -13.35
C ALA A 192 7.40 20.42 -11.85
N LEU A 193 8.20 19.41 -11.53
CA LEU A 193 8.32 18.78 -10.21
C LEU A 193 9.75 18.21 -10.00
N PRO A 194 10.80 19.04 -10.02
CA PRO A 194 12.19 18.58 -9.94
C PRO A 194 12.51 17.77 -8.68
N ASP A 195 11.75 17.97 -7.60
CA ASP A 195 11.94 17.29 -6.31
C ASP A 195 11.25 15.92 -6.23
N ILE A 196 10.43 15.54 -7.22
CA ILE A 196 9.75 14.23 -7.25
C ILE A 196 10.45 13.35 -8.29
N PRO A 197 11.28 12.38 -7.86
CA PRO A 197 12.01 11.53 -8.79
C PRO A 197 11.09 10.58 -9.56
N VAL A 198 11.46 10.36 -10.83
CA VAL A 198 10.91 9.28 -11.65
C VAL A 198 11.67 7.99 -11.33
N LEU A 199 11.06 7.15 -10.51
CA LEU A 199 11.67 5.91 -10.00
C LEU A 199 11.66 4.79 -11.04
N GLY A 200 10.66 4.76 -11.92
CA GLY A 200 10.52 3.71 -12.92
C GLY A 200 9.68 4.11 -14.13
N VAL A 201 9.97 3.46 -15.25
CA VAL A 201 9.37 3.68 -16.58
C VAL A 201 9.02 2.35 -17.20
N LEU A 202 7.78 1.93 -16.96
CA LEU A 202 7.37 0.56 -17.16
C LEU A 202 6.70 0.42 -18.53
N PRO A 203 7.28 -0.33 -19.48
CA PRO A 203 6.65 -0.61 -20.76
C PRO A 203 5.51 -1.61 -20.59
N THR A 204 4.66 -1.75 -21.61
CA THR A 204 3.63 -2.80 -21.59
C THR A 204 4.28 -4.17 -21.79
N ASP A 205 3.94 -5.14 -20.95
CA ASP A 205 4.37 -6.54 -21.08
C ASP A 205 3.14 -7.46 -21.03
N SER A 206 2.94 -8.27 -22.07
CA SER A 206 1.79 -9.17 -22.18
C SER A 206 1.80 -10.28 -21.13
N ARG A 207 2.99 -10.65 -20.63
CA ARG A 207 3.18 -11.64 -19.55
C ARG A 207 2.65 -11.12 -18.22
N LEU A 208 2.48 -9.80 -18.08
CA LEU A 208 2.04 -9.14 -16.85
C LEU A 208 0.55 -8.79 -16.86
N THR A 209 -0.21 -9.49 -17.70
CA THR A 209 -1.67 -9.48 -17.60
C THR A 209 -2.06 -10.25 -16.34
N LEU A 210 -2.59 -9.56 -15.33
CA LEU A 210 -3.12 -10.21 -14.13
C LEU A 210 -4.14 -11.29 -14.55
N PRO A 211 -4.00 -12.52 -14.05
CA PRO A 211 -4.98 -13.58 -14.26
C PRO A 211 -6.41 -13.10 -14.04
N SER A 212 -7.35 -13.64 -14.83
CA SER A 212 -8.76 -13.24 -14.77
C SER A 212 -9.29 -13.33 -13.34
N ARG A 213 -9.68 -12.18 -12.78
CA ARG A 213 -10.38 -12.05 -11.49
C ARG A 213 -11.85 -12.49 -11.63
N HIS A 214 -12.12 -13.68 -12.18
CA HIS A 214 -13.49 -14.17 -12.34
C HIS A 214 -14.12 -14.37 -10.95
N LEU A 215 -14.89 -13.37 -10.52
CA LEU A 215 -15.67 -13.31 -9.28
C LEU A 215 -14.92 -13.43 -7.95
N GLY A 216 -13.59 -13.30 -7.92
CA GLY A 216 -12.82 -13.42 -6.66
C GLY A 216 -12.86 -14.84 -6.05
N LEU A 217 -13.35 -15.81 -6.82
CA LEU A 217 -13.54 -17.21 -6.41
C LEU A 217 -12.41 -18.13 -6.89
N ILE A 218 -11.53 -17.66 -7.78
CA ILE A 218 -10.32 -18.38 -8.19
C ILE A 218 -9.16 -17.83 -7.37
N GLN A 219 -8.66 -18.65 -6.46
CA GLN A 219 -7.64 -18.23 -5.51
C GLN A 219 -6.29 -18.05 -6.20
N ALA A 220 -5.44 -17.16 -5.66
CA ALA A 220 -4.01 -17.15 -5.96
C ALA A 220 -3.37 -18.56 -5.87
N ARG A 221 -3.94 -19.44 -5.01
CA ARG A 221 -3.50 -20.83 -4.81
C ARG A 221 -3.80 -21.78 -5.97
N GLU A 222 -4.71 -21.42 -6.86
CA GLU A 222 -5.20 -22.29 -7.94
C GLU A 222 -4.64 -21.94 -9.31
N HIS A 223 -3.82 -20.88 -9.41
CA HIS A 223 -3.25 -20.47 -10.68
C HIS A 223 -1.84 -21.07 -10.82
N PRO A 224 -1.65 -22.18 -11.57
CA PRO A 224 -0.31 -22.74 -11.80
C PRO A 224 0.65 -21.70 -12.40
N ASP A 225 0.12 -20.73 -13.14
CA ASP A 225 0.95 -19.66 -13.72
C ASP A 225 1.18 -18.46 -12.77
N LEU A 226 0.66 -18.44 -11.53
CA LEU A 226 0.91 -17.31 -10.63
C LEU A 226 2.38 -17.18 -10.28
N GLU A 227 3.07 -18.29 -9.99
CA GLU A 227 4.52 -18.25 -9.74
C GLU A 227 5.27 -17.75 -10.98
N THR A 228 4.90 -18.21 -12.17
CA THR A 228 5.47 -17.73 -13.44
C THR A 228 5.22 -16.23 -13.65
N PHE A 229 4.02 -15.75 -13.34
CA PHE A 229 3.65 -14.35 -13.37
C PHE A 229 4.50 -13.54 -12.38
N LEU A 230 4.60 -13.97 -11.13
CA LEU A 230 5.36 -13.28 -10.07
C LEU A 230 6.85 -13.21 -10.41
N ASN A 231 7.43 -14.29 -10.93
CA ASN A 231 8.82 -14.31 -11.41
C ASN A 231 9.03 -13.34 -12.58
N SER A 232 8.09 -13.32 -13.53
CA SER A 232 8.13 -12.38 -14.66
C SER A 232 8.01 -10.93 -14.19
N ALA A 233 7.13 -10.67 -13.22
CA ALA A 233 6.92 -9.35 -12.63
C ALA A 233 8.17 -8.87 -11.87
N SER A 234 8.82 -9.75 -11.12
CA SER A 234 10.08 -9.48 -10.42
C SER A 234 11.22 -9.12 -11.39
N SER A 235 11.41 -9.89 -12.47
CA SER A 235 12.39 -9.56 -13.52
C SER A 235 12.09 -8.21 -14.15
N TRP A 236 10.82 -8.01 -14.54
CA TRP A 236 10.40 -6.79 -15.23
C TRP A 236 10.64 -5.54 -14.39
N ILE A 237 10.34 -5.57 -13.08
CA ILE A 237 10.58 -4.39 -12.23
C ILE A 237 12.08 -4.12 -12.02
N SER A 238 12.89 -5.18 -11.92
CA SER A 238 14.35 -5.04 -11.77
C SER A 238 15.03 -4.38 -12.98
N GLU A 239 14.45 -4.52 -14.17
CA GLU A 239 14.98 -3.97 -15.42
C GLU A 239 14.55 -2.52 -15.67
N HIS A 240 13.40 -2.10 -15.11
CA HIS A 240 12.71 -0.86 -15.53
C HIS A 240 12.52 0.16 -14.40
N MET A 241 13.01 -0.14 -13.20
CA MET A 241 12.81 0.68 -12.02
C MET A 241 14.00 0.62 -11.06
N ASP A 242 14.34 1.76 -10.47
CA ASP A 242 15.34 1.88 -9.41
C ASP A 242 14.70 1.49 -8.07
N THR A 243 14.70 0.18 -7.77
CA THR A 243 14.12 -0.38 -6.56
C THR A 243 14.90 0.03 -5.31
N ASP A 244 16.21 0.21 -5.42
CA ASP A 244 17.05 0.71 -4.34
C ASP A 244 16.74 2.17 -3.97
N ALA A 245 16.49 3.04 -4.95
CA ALA A 245 16.02 4.39 -4.68
C ALA A 245 14.66 4.38 -4.01
N LEU A 246 13.75 3.51 -4.44
CA LEU A 246 12.45 3.34 -3.80
C LEU A 246 12.58 2.92 -2.34
N THR A 247 13.39 1.92 -2.02
CA THR A 247 13.53 1.44 -0.62
C THR A 247 14.10 2.53 0.28
N ARG A 248 15.05 3.34 -0.21
CA ARG A 248 15.57 4.51 0.51
C ARG A 248 14.53 5.60 0.80
N MET A 249 13.41 5.63 0.07
CA MET A 249 12.34 6.59 0.34
C MET A 249 11.49 6.20 1.53
N ALA A 250 11.51 4.93 1.93
CA ALA A 250 10.69 4.43 3.02
C ALA A 250 10.94 5.23 4.30
N ARG A 251 9.86 5.56 5.01
CA ARG A 251 9.94 6.33 6.26
C ARG A 251 9.39 5.51 7.40
N PRO A 252 10.00 5.57 8.60
CA PRO A 252 9.38 5.04 9.81
C PRO A 252 7.95 5.55 9.95
N THR A 253 7.03 4.67 10.34
CA THR A 253 5.68 5.13 10.70
C THR A 253 5.75 6.10 11.88
N HIS A 254 5.01 7.20 11.81
CA HIS A 254 4.88 8.12 12.95
C HIS A 254 3.71 7.75 13.88
N LEU A 255 2.96 6.68 13.59
CA LEU A 255 1.94 6.18 14.50
C LEU A 255 2.65 5.70 15.77
N ALA A 256 2.33 6.34 16.89
CA ALA A 256 2.90 5.97 18.16
C ALA A 256 2.49 4.52 18.49
N SER A 257 3.47 3.66 18.77
CA SER A 257 3.20 2.35 19.35
C SER A 257 2.49 2.57 20.68
N VAL A 258 1.23 2.17 20.75
CA VAL A 258 0.46 2.21 22.00
C VAL A 258 0.96 1.05 22.84
N SER A 259 1.40 1.34 24.07
CA SER A 259 2.05 0.44 25.04
C SER A 259 1.59 -1.04 25.03
N ASP A 260 2.48 -1.95 25.45
CA ASP A 260 2.39 -3.43 25.57
C ASP A 260 1.08 -4.06 26.07
N LYS A 261 0.09 -3.30 26.54
CA LYS A 261 -1.24 -3.78 26.94
C LYS A 261 -2.31 -3.35 25.95
N MET A 262 -2.16 -3.79 24.71
CA MET A 262 -3.16 -3.50 23.71
C MET A 262 -4.28 -4.54 23.78
N ALA A 263 -5.52 -4.06 23.93
CA ALA A 263 -6.67 -4.93 23.82
C ALA A 263 -6.70 -5.54 22.40
N PRO A 264 -7.00 -6.84 22.25
CA PRO A 264 -7.13 -7.47 20.94
C PRO A 264 -8.11 -6.68 20.07
N LEU A 265 -7.82 -6.59 18.75
CA LEU A 265 -8.67 -5.92 17.73
C LEU A 265 -10.16 -6.13 18.01
N LEU A 266 -10.47 -7.40 18.28
CA LEU A 266 -11.68 -7.92 18.87
C LEU A 266 -11.27 -9.04 19.84
N PRO A 267 -11.74 -9.05 21.10
CA PRO A 267 -11.49 -10.15 22.02
C PRO A 267 -11.90 -11.50 21.42
N PRO A 268 -11.19 -12.60 21.76
CA PRO A 268 -11.60 -13.94 21.35
C PRO A 268 -13.07 -14.18 21.73
N LEU A 269 -13.84 -14.72 20.78
CA LEU A 269 -15.26 -15.01 20.98
C LEU A 269 -15.50 -16.14 21.99
N GLY A 270 -14.46 -16.91 22.31
CA GLY A 270 -14.47 -17.98 23.29
C GLY A 270 -13.09 -18.64 23.41
N ALA A 271 -12.93 -19.57 24.35
CA ALA A 271 -11.67 -20.27 24.59
C ALA A 271 -11.26 -21.23 23.46
N ARG A 272 -12.21 -21.65 22.61
CA ARG A 272 -11.99 -22.49 21.44
C ARG A 272 -12.83 -21.95 20.29
N ILE A 273 -12.16 -21.55 19.21
CA ILE A 273 -12.79 -20.99 18.02
C ILE A 273 -12.44 -21.90 16.85
N ALA A 274 -13.45 -22.49 16.21
CA ALA A 274 -13.28 -23.21 14.96
C ALA A 274 -13.63 -22.26 13.81
N VAL A 275 -12.74 -22.16 12.82
CA VAL A 275 -12.94 -21.32 11.62
C VAL A 275 -12.98 -22.25 10.42
N ALA A 276 -14.07 -22.21 9.65
CA ALA A 276 -14.16 -22.93 8.38
C ALA A 276 -13.18 -22.30 7.39
N GLN A 277 -12.39 -23.13 6.70
CA GLN A 277 -11.40 -22.67 5.73
C GLN A 277 -11.27 -23.70 4.61
N ASP A 278 -11.91 -23.39 3.48
CA ASP A 278 -11.88 -24.13 2.22
C ASP A 278 -12.20 -23.15 1.08
N ASP A 279 -12.43 -23.66 -0.13
CA ASP A 279 -12.72 -22.83 -1.29
C ASP A 279 -14.05 -22.07 -1.20
N ALA A 280 -15.02 -22.58 -0.42
CA ALA A 280 -16.28 -21.89 -0.13
C ALA A 280 -16.13 -20.87 1.02
N PHE A 281 -15.15 -21.05 1.91
CA PHE A 281 -14.84 -20.19 3.05
C PHE A 281 -13.42 -19.60 2.98
N ALA A 282 -13.07 -19.07 1.81
CA ALA A 282 -11.71 -18.58 1.53
C ALA A 282 -11.40 -17.19 2.10
N PHE A 283 -12.43 -16.40 2.45
CA PHE A 283 -12.26 -15.02 2.92
C PHE A 283 -12.18 -14.94 4.44
N SER A 284 -11.05 -14.42 4.92
CA SER A 284 -10.86 -14.08 6.33
C SER A 284 -9.86 -12.93 6.43
N TYR A 285 -9.87 -12.23 7.57
CA TYR A 285 -8.85 -11.22 7.89
C TYR A 285 -7.72 -11.88 8.71
N PRO A 286 -6.51 -12.10 8.12
CA PRO A 286 -5.44 -12.81 8.80
C PRO A 286 -5.02 -12.13 10.11
N ALA A 287 -5.04 -10.79 10.15
CA ALA A 287 -4.74 -10.00 11.34
C ALA A 287 -5.66 -10.32 12.53
N LEU A 288 -6.97 -10.51 12.27
CA LEU A 288 -7.93 -10.87 13.32
C LEU A 288 -7.69 -12.28 13.85
N LEU A 289 -7.49 -13.24 12.95
CA LEU A 289 -7.19 -14.63 13.33
C LEU A 289 -5.86 -14.73 14.11
N HIS A 290 -4.87 -13.95 13.72
CA HIS A 290 -3.58 -13.84 14.41
C HIS A 290 -3.74 -13.26 15.81
N ALA A 291 -4.50 -12.18 15.96
CA ALA A 291 -4.78 -11.59 17.27
C ALA A 291 -5.49 -12.57 18.22
N TRP A 292 -6.45 -13.36 17.71
CA TRP A 292 -7.12 -14.40 18.50
C TRP A 292 -6.21 -15.56 18.91
N ARG A 293 -5.16 -15.87 18.13
CA ARG A 293 -4.18 -16.92 18.48
C ARG A 293 -3.17 -16.45 19.54
N LYS A 294 -2.92 -15.15 19.63
CA LYS A 294 -1.99 -14.55 20.60
C LYS A 294 -2.61 -14.31 21.99
N ALA A 295 -3.93 -14.14 22.04
CA ALA A 295 -4.69 -13.85 23.26
C ALA A 295 -4.96 -15.12 24.10
#